data_AF-A0A662SCL1-F1
#
_entry.id   AF-A0A662SCL1-F1
#
_cell.length_a   1.000
_cell.length_b   1.000
_cell.length_c   1.000
_cell.angle_alpha   90.00
_cell.angle_beta   90.00
_cell.angle_gamma   90.00
#
_symmetry.space_group_name_H-M   'P 1'
#
loop_
_entity.id
_entity.type
_entity.pdbx_description
1 polymer ?
#
loop_
_entity_poly.entity_id
_entity_poly.type
_entity_poly.pdbx_seq_one_letter_code
_entity_poly.pdbx_strand_id
1 'polypeptide(L)'
;MGRFLVMDVVFYGSSLNYDQGSGNYQELKKITRWDGRQYTLVSRYALRYSLLETGRKLGLWEVVDGEKLQRAGQGENTVIQPAMELLLTGEILLYPEFDLFGYLITSTTPQNFRTAPAKLSHAISMTPFNYDALFNANLGMANRMRKVYGEMKPNPFTAEEHETFYLYSLVVDIDEVGSIDIFLTKGADIAIGRDEKGKEAKWKLEDVLKEGNKVKFVLSKGKEKKEIAQHNRVKLEEFEVINNKLIRIRYSLASEDEKKKRIEQLVKTILNLKRSIKGREEDLSPKLLILGIYKN
;
A
#
# COMPACT_ATOMS: atom_id res chain seq x y z
N MET A 1 14.03 -21.92 -7.83
CA MET A 1 14.54 -21.98 -6.45
C MET A 1 14.31 -20.60 -5.86
N GLY A 2 13.34 -20.45 -4.95
CA GLY A 2 12.82 -19.16 -4.51
C GLY A 2 13.63 -18.58 -3.36
N ARG A 3 13.99 -17.30 -3.41
CA ARG A 3 14.74 -16.58 -2.37
C ARG A 3 13.80 -15.74 -1.51
N PHE A 4 13.83 -15.95 -0.21
CA PHE A 4 12.97 -15.23 0.74
C PHE A 4 13.80 -14.47 1.78
N LEU A 5 13.40 -13.23 2.05
CA LEU A 5 13.85 -12.46 3.20
C LEU A 5 12.76 -12.54 4.27
N VAL A 6 13.09 -13.05 5.45
CA VAL A 6 12.16 -13.11 6.59
C VAL A 6 12.72 -12.26 7.71
N MET A 7 11.88 -11.39 8.25
CA MET A 7 12.22 -10.48 9.34
C MET A 7 11.18 -10.61 10.46
N ASP A 8 11.64 -10.86 11.68
CA ASP A 8 10.84 -10.69 12.89
C ASP A 8 11.31 -9.41 13.60
N VAL A 9 10.37 -8.49 13.79
CA VAL A 9 10.65 -7.14 14.28
C VAL A 9 9.93 -6.94 15.59
N VAL A 10 10.71 -6.64 16.63
CA VAL A 10 10.20 -6.20 17.93
C VAL A 10 10.51 -4.72 18.09
N PHE A 11 9.50 -3.93 18.40
CA PHE A 11 9.64 -2.51 18.70
C PHE A 11 8.82 -2.13 19.93
N TYR A 12 9.16 -1.02 20.58
CA TYR A 12 8.44 -0.50 21.74
C TYR A 12 7.58 0.68 21.30
N GLY A 13 6.34 0.79 21.80
CA GLY A 13 5.50 1.95 21.49
C GLY A 13 4.21 1.98 22.28
N SER A 14 3.47 3.08 22.17
CA SER A 14 2.22 3.28 22.92
C SER A 14 1.01 3.46 22.02
N SER A 15 -0.04 2.68 22.32
CA SER A 15 -1.42 2.99 21.92
C SER A 15 -1.57 3.20 20.41
N LEU A 16 -1.09 2.22 19.64
CA LEU A 16 -0.67 2.44 18.26
C LEU A 16 -1.80 2.37 17.21
N ASN A 17 -2.96 1.81 17.54
CA ASN A 17 -4.06 1.69 16.59
C ASN A 17 -5.39 1.72 17.34
N TYR A 18 -6.17 2.78 17.14
CA TYR A 18 -7.52 2.88 17.69
C TYR A 18 -8.53 2.25 16.72
N ASP A 19 -9.62 1.73 17.27
CA ASP A 19 -10.81 1.33 16.52
C ASP A 19 -11.78 2.51 16.34
N GLN A 20 -12.89 2.26 15.64
CA GLN A 20 -13.96 3.23 15.42
C GLN A 20 -14.54 3.77 16.74
N GLY A 21 -14.46 2.99 17.83
CA GLY A 21 -14.92 3.38 19.17
C GLY A 21 -16.43 3.55 19.24
N SER A 22 -16.92 4.04 20.39
CA SER A 22 -18.33 4.39 20.60
C SER A 22 -18.45 5.69 21.38
N GLY A 23 -19.14 6.68 20.82
CA GLY A 23 -19.28 8.01 21.43
C GLY A 23 -17.92 8.67 21.70
N ASN A 24 -17.68 9.08 22.94
CA ASN A 24 -16.40 9.66 23.37
C ASN A 24 -15.37 8.60 23.83
N TYR A 25 -15.59 7.32 23.52
CA TYR A 25 -14.68 6.25 23.87
C TYR A 25 -13.72 5.92 22.72
N GLN A 26 -12.43 6.08 22.97
CA GLN A 26 -11.39 5.76 22.01
C GLN A 26 -10.75 4.42 22.36
N GLU A 27 -11.31 3.36 21.80
CA GLU A 27 -10.87 1.99 22.01
C GLU A 27 -9.63 1.65 21.19
N LEU A 28 -8.67 0.91 21.76
CA LEU A 28 -7.58 0.32 21.00
C LEU A 28 -8.06 -0.92 20.24
N LYS A 29 -7.52 -1.16 19.05
CA LYS A 29 -7.75 -2.43 18.35
C LYS A 29 -7.14 -3.55 19.17
N LYS A 30 -7.94 -4.56 19.47
CA LYS A 30 -7.57 -5.69 20.33
C LYS A 30 -7.88 -7.03 19.65
N ILE A 31 -7.15 -8.07 20.05
CA ILE A 31 -7.39 -9.45 19.65
C ILE A 31 -7.31 -10.36 20.88
N THR A 32 -8.24 -11.29 21.00
CA THR A 32 -8.20 -12.32 22.04
C THR A 32 -7.37 -13.51 21.54
N ARG A 33 -6.37 -13.93 22.30
CA ARG A 33 -5.54 -15.10 21.98
C ARG A 33 -6.05 -16.35 22.70
N TRP A 34 -5.39 -17.49 22.43
CA TRP A 34 -5.76 -18.82 22.97
C TRP A 34 -5.75 -18.89 24.51
N ASP A 35 -5.01 -17.99 25.17
CA ASP A 35 -4.94 -17.85 26.62
C ASP A 35 -6.14 -17.10 27.22
N GLY A 36 -7.11 -16.69 26.40
CA GLY A 36 -8.29 -15.94 26.80
C GLY A 36 -8.01 -14.47 27.11
N ARG A 37 -6.76 -14.01 26.99
CA ARG A 37 -6.37 -12.62 27.27
C ARG A 37 -6.46 -11.77 26.01
N GLN A 38 -6.69 -10.47 26.21
CA GLN A 38 -6.71 -9.49 25.14
C GLN A 38 -5.32 -8.88 24.93
N TYR A 39 -4.96 -8.68 23.67
CA TYR A 39 -3.70 -8.06 23.25
C TYR A 39 -4.01 -6.91 22.31
N THR A 40 -3.26 -5.82 22.39
CA THR A 40 -3.43 -4.71 21.45
C THR A 40 -2.77 -5.04 20.11
N LEU A 41 -3.38 -4.51 19.05
CA LEU A 41 -3.11 -4.91 17.68
C LEU A 41 -2.90 -3.66 16.81
N VAL A 42 -1.75 -3.57 16.14
CA VAL A 42 -1.58 -2.69 14.99
C VAL A 42 -1.89 -3.49 13.74
N SER A 43 -2.92 -3.05 13.01
CA SER A 43 -3.32 -3.76 11.80
C SER A 43 -2.20 -3.74 10.75
N ARG A 44 -2.06 -4.82 9.96
CA ARG A 44 -1.10 -4.86 8.86
C ARG A 44 -1.32 -3.74 7.84
N TYR A 45 -2.56 -3.29 7.67
CA TYR A 45 -2.91 -2.14 6.84
C TYR A 45 -2.36 -0.84 7.41
N ALA A 46 -2.50 -0.65 8.74
CA ALA A 46 -1.95 0.50 9.43
C ALA A 46 -0.41 0.51 9.43
N LEU A 47 0.23 -0.66 9.60
CA LEU A 47 1.68 -0.81 9.46
C LEU A 47 2.15 -0.50 8.04
N ARG A 48 1.48 -1.06 7.01
CA ARG A 48 1.77 -0.77 5.61
C ARG A 48 1.69 0.72 5.32
N TYR A 49 0.64 1.39 5.79
CA TYR A 49 0.49 2.84 5.66
C TYR A 49 1.67 3.59 6.30
N SER A 50 2.05 3.20 7.52
CA SER A 50 3.21 3.80 8.20
C SER A 50 4.53 3.57 7.47
N LEU A 51 4.74 2.40 6.88
CA LEU A 51 5.92 2.10 6.04
C LEU A 51 5.94 3.00 4.81
N LEU A 52 4.81 3.15 4.11
CA LEU A 52 4.69 4.02 2.94
C LEU A 52 5.01 5.49 3.29
N GLU A 53 4.37 6.03 4.33
CA GLU A 53 4.61 7.41 4.75
C GLU A 53 6.04 7.64 5.23
N THR A 54 6.62 6.68 5.97
CA THR A 54 8.01 6.78 6.41
C THR A 54 8.96 6.76 5.21
N GLY A 55 8.80 5.80 4.29
CA GLY A 55 9.63 5.70 3.09
C GLY A 55 9.55 6.94 2.21
N ARG A 56 8.35 7.52 2.07
CA ARG A 56 8.11 8.79 1.37
C ARG A 56 8.81 9.96 2.06
N LYS A 57 8.64 10.12 3.38
CA LYS A 57 9.25 11.21 4.17
C LYS A 57 10.78 11.15 4.17
N LEU A 58 11.36 9.95 4.17
CA LEU A 58 12.81 9.75 4.09
C LEU A 58 13.37 9.96 2.67
N GLY A 59 12.53 10.26 1.67
CA GLY A 59 12.94 10.38 0.27
C GLY A 59 13.42 9.06 -0.35
N LEU A 60 13.12 7.93 0.29
CA LEU A 60 13.49 6.60 -0.21
C LEU A 60 12.50 6.12 -1.26
N TRP A 61 11.22 6.42 -1.09
CA TRP A 61 10.14 5.87 -1.92
C TRP A 61 9.42 6.99 -2.68
N GLU A 62 9.26 6.80 -3.98
CA GLU A 62 8.31 7.58 -4.77
C GLU A 62 6.93 6.93 -4.64
N VAL A 63 5.98 7.68 -4.10
CA VAL A 63 4.57 7.28 -4.00
C VAL A 63 3.83 7.96 -5.14
N VAL A 64 2.90 7.23 -5.74
CA VAL A 64 2.14 7.70 -6.88
C VAL A 64 1.27 8.91 -6.51
N ASP A 65 1.21 9.90 -7.40
CA ASP A 65 0.31 11.03 -7.25
C ASP A 65 -1.12 10.66 -7.69
N GLY A 66 -2.11 11.39 -7.18
CA GLY A 66 -3.52 11.20 -7.48
C GLY A 66 -3.86 11.31 -8.97
N GLU A 67 -3.08 12.03 -9.75
CA GLU A 67 -3.25 12.14 -11.22
C GLU A 67 -3.07 10.80 -11.95
N LYS A 68 -2.24 9.91 -11.38
CA LYS A 68 -1.98 8.58 -11.93
C LYS A 68 -2.81 7.48 -11.25
N LEU A 69 -3.81 7.88 -10.46
CA LEU A 69 -4.81 7.01 -9.87
C LEU A 69 -6.17 7.20 -10.57
N GLN A 70 -6.96 6.15 -10.62
CA GLN A 70 -8.31 6.19 -11.18
C GLN A 70 -9.32 5.59 -10.22
N ARG A 71 -10.58 6.05 -10.31
CA ARG A 71 -11.70 5.39 -9.64
C ARG A 71 -12.37 4.44 -10.63
N ALA A 72 -12.56 3.19 -10.23
CA ALA A 72 -13.28 2.18 -10.99
C ALA A 72 -14.52 1.71 -10.23
N GLY A 73 -15.61 1.43 -10.96
CA GLY A 73 -16.89 1.00 -10.39
C GLY A 73 -18.07 1.90 -10.77
N GLN A 74 -19.26 1.52 -10.32
CA GLN A 74 -20.51 2.26 -10.56
C GLN A 74 -21.14 2.70 -9.23
N GLY A 75 -21.63 3.94 -9.17
CA GLY A 75 -22.37 4.47 -8.02
C GLY A 75 -21.50 4.69 -6.79
N GLU A 76 -21.98 4.29 -5.62
CA GLU A 76 -21.28 4.46 -4.33
C GLU A 76 -20.14 3.44 -4.11
N ASN A 77 -20.12 2.35 -4.87
CA ASN A 77 -19.13 1.27 -4.76
C ASN A 77 -17.88 1.51 -5.64
N THR A 78 -17.34 2.74 -5.63
CA THR A 78 -16.13 3.05 -6.39
C THR A 78 -14.87 2.68 -5.61
N VAL A 79 -13.95 1.97 -6.25
CA VAL A 79 -12.62 1.65 -5.71
C VAL A 79 -11.56 2.55 -6.35
N ILE A 80 -10.53 2.91 -5.57
CA ILE A 80 -9.36 3.63 -6.09
C ILE A 80 -8.32 2.59 -6.51
N GLN A 81 -7.81 2.69 -7.72
CA GLN A 81 -6.84 1.77 -8.30
C GLN A 81 -5.82 2.51 -9.18
N PRO A 82 -4.68 1.89 -9.54
CA PRO A 82 -3.72 2.48 -10.47
C PRO A 82 -4.36 2.79 -11.83
N ALA A 83 -3.95 3.89 -12.46
CA ALA A 83 -4.31 4.18 -13.84
C ALA A 83 -3.81 3.08 -14.77
N MET A 84 -4.58 2.77 -15.80
CA MET A 84 -4.19 1.71 -16.73
C MET A 84 -2.92 2.05 -17.51
N GLU A 85 -2.69 3.33 -17.79
CA GLU A 85 -1.50 3.78 -18.49
C GLU A 85 -0.23 3.34 -17.75
N LEU A 86 -0.21 3.39 -16.41
CA LEU A 86 0.91 2.90 -15.59
C LEU A 86 1.19 1.41 -15.79
N LEU A 87 0.13 0.60 -15.96
CA LEU A 87 0.25 -0.83 -16.19
C LEU A 87 0.83 -1.08 -17.57
N LEU A 88 0.26 -0.47 -18.61
CA LEU A 88 0.68 -0.65 -20.00
C LEU A 88 2.14 -0.23 -20.21
N THR A 89 2.52 0.94 -19.69
CA THR A 89 3.90 1.45 -19.81
C THR A 89 4.90 0.65 -18.96
N GLY A 90 4.42 -0.12 -17.97
CA GLY A 90 5.23 -0.77 -16.96
C GLY A 90 5.75 0.19 -15.87
N GLU A 91 5.45 1.49 -15.96
CA GLU A 91 5.88 2.51 -15.00
C GLU A 91 5.41 2.20 -13.57
N ILE A 92 4.34 1.40 -13.42
CA ILE A 92 3.87 0.90 -12.12
C ILE A 92 4.98 0.23 -11.28
N LEU A 93 5.99 -0.38 -11.92
CA LEU A 93 7.15 -0.98 -11.23
C LEU A 93 8.06 0.04 -10.55
N LEU A 94 8.05 1.31 -10.99
CA LEU A 94 8.93 2.34 -10.44
C LEU A 94 8.52 2.71 -9.01
N TYR A 95 7.23 2.60 -8.70
CA TYR A 95 6.64 2.90 -7.41
C TYR A 95 6.76 1.68 -6.46
N PRO A 96 7.56 1.78 -5.37
CA PRO A 96 7.70 0.70 -4.39
C PRO A 96 6.38 0.20 -3.81
N GLU A 97 5.36 1.08 -3.71
CA GLU A 97 4.09 0.73 -3.10
C GLU A 97 3.34 -0.39 -3.82
N PHE A 98 3.43 -0.39 -5.16
CA PHE A 98 2.79 -1.37 -6.03
C PHE A 98 3.70 -2.57 -6.24
N ASP A 99 5.00 -2.32 -6.38
CA ASP A 99 6.00 -3.37 -6.51
C ASP A 99 6.01 -4.29 -5.27
N LEU A 100 6.09 -3.73 -4.06
CA LEU A 100 6.21 -4.50 -2.82
C LEU A 100 4.87 -4.98 -2.25
N PHE A 101 3.81 -4.18 -2.35
CA PHE A 101 2.52 -4.50 -1.69
C PHE A 101 1.40 -4.89 -2.64
N GLY A 102 1.68 -4.98 -3.94
CA GLY A 102 0.71 -5.43 -4.93
C GLY A 102 -0.41 -4.43 -5.20
N TYR A 103 -1.28 -4.82 -6.12
CA TYR A 103 -2.42 -4.03 -6.57
C TYR A 103 -3.45 -4.92 -7.26
N LEU A 104 -4.64 -4.36 -7.47
CA LEU A 104 -5.73 -4.98 -8.23
C LEU A 104 -6.31 -3.92 -9.18
N ILE A 105 -6.43 -4.26 -10.46
CA ILE A 105 -7.02 -3.40 -11.48
C ILE A 105 -8.25 -4.11 -12.06
N THR A 106 -9.44 -3.61 -11.71
CA THR A 106 -10.72 -4.24 -12.04
C THR A 106 -11.23 -3.93 -13.45
N SER A 107 -10.63 -2.93 -14.12
CA SER A 107 -11.09 -2.41 -15.41
C SER A 107 -10.51 -3.14 -16.64
N THR A 108 -9.89 -4.31 -16.44
CA THR A 108 -9.35 -5.16 -17.52
C THR A 108 -10.01 -6.53 -17.56
N THR A 109 -10.06 -7.10 -18.76
CA THR A 109 -10.47 -8.49 -19.00
C THR A 109 -9.32 -9.22 -19.71
N PRO A 110 -8.61 -10.17 -19.07
CA PRO A 110 -8.77 -10.63 -17.67
C PRO A 110 -8.33 -9.56 -16.65
N GLN A 111 -8.81 -9.72 -15.42
CA GLN A 111 -8.48 -8.80 -14.33
C GLN A 111 -6.99 -8.90 -14.00
N ASN A 112 -6.27 -7.79 -14.14
CA ASN A 112 -4.85 -7.74 -13.78
C ASN A 112 -4.68 -7.48 -12.28
N PHE A 113 -3.85 -8.30 -11.66
CA PHE A 113 -3.48 -8.13 -10.26
C PHE A 113 -2.03 -8.53 -10.05
N ARG A 114 -1.45 -7.97 -8.99
CA ARG A 114 -0.14 -8.37 -8.47
C ARG A 114 -0.32 -8.79 -7.03
N THR A 115 0.00 -10.05 -6.73
CA THR A 115 0.14 -10.50 -5.35
C THR A 115 1.31 -9.79 -4.71
N ALA A 116 1.13 -9.28 -3.49
CA ALA A 116 2.19 -8.59 -2.74
C ALA A 116 3.42 -9.51 -2.53
N PRO A 117 4.61 -9.15 -3.05
CA PRO A 117 5.84 -9.87 -2.72
C PRO A 117 6.21 -9.73 -1.24
N ALA A 118 5.92 -8.56 -0.63
CA ALA A 118 6.15 -8.27 0.78
C ALA A 118 4.86 -8.46 1.60
N LYS A 119 4.85 -9.47 2.48
CA LYS A 119 3.71 -9.86 3.31
C LYS A 119 3.98 -9.52 4.77
N LEU A 120 3.15 -8.66 5.33
CA LEU A 120 3.21 -8.22 6.73
C LEU A 120 2.18 -8.96 7.58
N SER A 121 2.60 -9.45 8.73
CA SER A 121 1.68 -9.84 9.80
C SER A 121 1.17 -8.59 10.54
N HIS A 122 0.21 -8.79 11.44
CA HIS A 122 -0.18 -7.75 12.36
C HIS A 122 0.91 -7.57 13.44
N ALA A 123 1.14 -6.33 13.88
CA ALA A 123 1.92 -6.10 15.09
C ALA A 123 1.04 -6.35 16.31
N ILE A 124 1.42 -7.31 17.14
CA ILE A 124 0.65 -7.69 18.33
C ILE A 124 1.50 -7.40 19.56
N SER A 125 0.88 -6.86 20.62
CA SER A 125 1.55 -6.66 21.89
C SER A 125 2.10 -7.98 22.44
N MET A 126 3.27 -7.92 23.07
CA MET A 126 3.87 -9.05 23.76
C MET A 126 3.29 -9.25 25.16
N THR A 127 2.65 -8.22 25.72
CA THR A 127 1.94 -8.27 26.99
C THR A 127 0.43 -8.20 26.77
N PRO A 128 -0.36 -8.83 27.66
CA PRO A 128 -1.80 -8.62 27.72
C PRO A 128 -2.15 -7.16 28.01
N PHE A 129 -3.26 -6.70 27.46
CA PHE A 129 -3.88 -5.43 27.80
C PHE A 129 -4.70 -5.57 29.09
N ASN A 130 -4.42 -4.70 30.07
CA ASN A 130 -5.07 -4.73 31.39
C ASN A 130 -6.08 -3.59 31.60
N TYR A 131 -6.57 -2.97 30.52
CA TYR A 131 -7.56 -1.90 30.57
C TYR A 131 -7.04 -0.60 31.20
N ASP A 132 -5.83 -0.19 30.83
CA ASP A 132 -5.34 1.14 31.17
C ASP A 132 -6.05 2.18 30.29
N ALA A 133 -6.64 3.20 30.92
CA ALA A 133 -7.39 4.24 30.22
C ALA A 133 -7.22 5.60 30.88
N LEU A 134 -7.12 6.64 30.06
CA LEU A 134 -7.06 8.03 30.49
C LEU A 134 -8.37 8.76 30.23
N PHE A 135 -8.83 9.51 31.24
CA PHE A 135 -9.95 10.42 31.11
C PHE A 135 -9.44 11.82 30.79
N ASN A 136 -9.85 12.34 29.64
CA ASN A 136 -9.32 13.57 29.06
C ASN A 136 -10.43 14.58 28.77
N ALA A 137 -10.12 15.87 28.90
CA ALA A 137 -11.03 16.95 28.54
C ALA A 137 -10.24 18.20 28.14
N ASN A 138 -10.76 18.98 27.18
CA ASN A 138 -10.15 20.23 26.74
C ASN A 138 -10.45 21.39 27.69
N LEU A 139 -9.98 21.30 28.93
CA LEU A 139 -10.29 22.25 30.01
C LEU A 139 -9.77 23.66 29.69
N GLY A 140 -8.61 23.78 29.04
CA GLY A 140 -8.04 25.07 28.65
C GLY A 140 -8.92 25.86 27.67
N MET A 141 -9.52 25.16 26.69
CA MET A 141 -10.48 25.78 25.77
C MET A 141 -11.76 26.18 26.48
N ALA A 142 -12.31 25.28 27.30
CA ALA A 142 -13.50 25.55 28.10
C ALA A 142 -13.32 26.77 29.02
N ASN A 143 -12.15 26.90 29.67
CA ASN A 143 -11.83 28.05 30.51
C ASN A 143 -11.78 29.38 29.75
N ARG A 144 -11.29 29.39 28.51
CA ARG A 144 -11.32 30.60 27.68
C ARG A 144 -12.75 30.97 27.27
N MET A 145 -13.56 29.98 26.90
CA MET A 145 -14.96 30.22 26.59
C MET A 145 -15.76 30.68 27.81
N ARG A 146 -15.44 30.18 29.01
CA ARG A 146 -16.12 30.59 30.26
C ARG A 146 -16.03 32.08 30.53
N LYS A 147 -14.90 32.69 30.17
CA LYS A 147 -14.67 34.14 30.34
C LYS A 147 -15.53 35.01 29.41
N VAL A 148 -16.01 34.46 28.30
CA VAL A 148 -16.75 35.21 27.27
C VAL A 148 -18.25 34.85 27.28
N TYR A 149 -18.57 33.57 27.44
CA TYR A 149 -19.92 33.03 27.24
C TYR A 149 -20.56 32.46 28.51
N GLY A 150 -19.91 32.54 29.68
CA GLY A 150 -20.46 32.04 30.95
C GLY A 150 -20.19 30.55 31.20
N GLU A 151 -21.01 29.89 32.02
CA GLU A 151 -20.75 28.49 32.42
C GLU A 151 -20.65 27.56 31.20
N MET A 152 -19.55 26.81 31.11
CA MET A 152 -19.33 25.86 30.02
C MET A 152 -18.73 24.56 30.52
N LYS A 153 -19.33 23.44 30.15
CA LYS A 153 -18.89 22.09 30.54
C LYS A 153 -18.18 21.44 29.35
N PRO A 154 -16.86 21.18 29.42
CA PRO A 154 -16.17 20.47 28.35
C PRO A 154 -16.76 19.07 28.22
N ASN A 155 -16.86 18.56 26.98
CA ASN A 155 -17.22 17.19 26.72
C ASN A 155 -15.99 16.29 26.94
N PRO A 156 -15.95 15.45 28.00
CA PRO A 156 -14.80 14.62 28.27
C PRO A 156 -14.82 13.36 27.40
N PHE A 157 -13.64 12.79 27.18
CA PHE A 157 -13.46 11.55 26.44
C PHE A 157 -12.50 10.62 27.17
N THR A 158 -12.70 9.32 26.98
CA THR A 158 -11.82 8.29 27.54
C THR A 158 -11.03 7.67 26.40
N ALA A 159 -9.72 7.50 26.59
CA ALA A 159 -8.86 6.82 25.65
C ALA A 159 -8.12 5.68 26.33
N GLU A 160 -8.22 4.48 25.75
CA GLU A 160 -7.39 3.35 26.16
C GLU A 160 -5.92 3.64 25.81
N GLU A 161 -5.03 3.27 26.72
CA GLU A 161 -3.60 3.35 26.53
C GLU A 161 -2.93 2.01 26.78
N HIS A 162 -1.92 1.69 25.99
CA HIS A 162 -1.12 0.50 26.23
C HIS A 162 0.27 0.70 25.64
N GLU A 163 1.24 0.89 26.52
CA GLU A 163 2.65 1.02 26.18
C GLU A 163 3.36 -0.32 26.45
N THR A 164 3.95 -0.90 25.41
CA THR A 164 4.58 -2.23 25.50
C THR A 164 5.42 -2.52 24.25
N PHE A 165 6.06 -3.68 24.24
CA PHE A 165 6.68 -4.25 23.06
C PHE A 165 5.64 -4.89 22.13
N TYR A 166 5.81 -4.66 20.84
CA TYR A 166 5.01 -5.24 19.77
C TYR A 166 5.90 -6.09 18.88
N LEU A 167 5.38 -7.23 18.42
CA LEU A 167 6.04 -8.12 17.47
C LEU A 167 5.23 -8.18 16.17
N TYR A 168 5.90 -7.98 15.04
CA TYR A 168 5.39 -8.34 13.72
C TYR A 168 6.46 -9.05 12.89
N SER A 169 6.02 -9.72 11.84
CA SER A 169 6.85 -10.44 10.90
C SER A 169 6.63 -9.90 9.49
N LEU A 170 7.70 -9.84 8.72
CA LEU A 170 7.70 -9.49 7.31
C LEU A 170 8.37 -10.62 6.52
N VAL A 171 7.67 -11.12 5.51
CA VAL A 171 8.21 -12.09 4.55
C VAL A 171 8.23 -11.44 3.18
N VAL A 172 9.38 -11.36 2.54
CA VAL A 172 9.55 -10.81 1.19
C VAL A 172 10.05 -11.90 0.26
N ASP A 173 9.29 -12.15 -0.80
CA ASP A 173 9.77 -12.94 -1.94
C ASP A 173 10.68 -12.06 -2.80
N ILE A 174 12.00 -12.31 -2.72
CA ILE A 174 13.01 -11.46 -3.36
C ILE A 174 12.98 -11.61 -4.88
N ASP A 175 12.58 -12.78 -5.39
CA ASP A 175 12.60 -13.07 -6.82
C ASP A 175 11.44 -12.40 -7.57
N GLU A 176 10.33 -12.16 -6.87
CA GLU A 176 9.17 -11.45 -7.43
C GLU A 176 9.29 -9.92 -7.38
N VAL A 177 10.23 -9.37 -6.58
CA VAL A 177 10.44 -7.92 -6.49
C VAL A 177 11.04 -7.37 -7.78
N GLY A 178 10.40 -6.33 -8.31
CA GLY A 178 10.84 -5.64 -9.50
C GLY A 178 10.51 -6.36 -10.81
N SER A 179 9.61 -7.35 -10.81
CA SER A 179 9.07 -7.97 -12.03
C SER A 179 7.55 -8.07 -11.96
N ILE A 180 6.82 -7.78 -13.04
CA ILE A 180 5.35 -7.92 -13.13
C ILE A 180 4.95 -8.71 -14.36
N ASP A 181 3.86 -9.47 -14.23
CA ASP A 181 3.13 -10.08 -15.32
C ASP A 181 1.87 -9.26 -15.62
N ILE A 182 1.64 -9.00 -16.91
CA ILE A 182 0.47 -8.28 -17.42
C ILE A 182 -0.22 -9.16 -18.45
N PHE A 183 -1.54 -9.32 -18.30
CA PHE A 183 -2.38 -10.07 -19.21
C PHE A 183 -3.35 -9.13 -19.92
N LEU A 184 -3.32 -9.13 -21.25
CA LEU A 184 -4.16 -8.26 -22.08
C LEU A 184 -4.86 -9.06 -23.16
N THR A 185 -6.11 -8.71 -23.45
CA THR A 185 -6.88 -9.31 -24.55
C THR A 185 -7.03 -8.30 -25.70
N LYS A 186 -6.59 -8.67 -26.91
CA LYS A 186 -6.83 -7.87 -28.12
C LYS A 186 -8.34 -7.67 -28.33
N GLY A 187 -8.74 -6.43 -28.61
CA GLY A 187 -10.13 -6.02 -28.78
C GLY A 187 -10.91 -5.78 -27.49
N ALA A 188 -10.28 -5.92 -26.31
CA ALA A 188 -10.93 -5.57 -25.04
C ALA A 188 -11.00 -4.05 -24.84
N ASP A 189 -12.04 -3.63 -24.13
CA ASP A 189 -12.17 -2.25 -23.65
C ASP A 189 -11.26 -2.03 -22.44
N ILE A 190 -10.54 -0.92 -22.46
CA ILE A 190 -9.58 -0.50 -21.46
C ILE A 190 -9.94 0.91 -21.01
N ALA A 191 -10.06 1.13 -19.71
CA ALA A 191 -10.31 2.46 -19.15
C ALA A 191 -9.02 3.29 -19.13
N ILE A 192 -8.97 4.37 -19.91
CA ILE A 192 -7.83 5.29 -20.00
C ILE A 192 -8.33 6.73 -19.92
N GLY A 193 -8.11 7.37 -18.77
CA GLY A 193 -8.56 8.73 -18.50
C GLY A 193 -10.05 8.83 -18.18
N ARG A 194 -10.55 10.06 -18.14
CA ARG A 194 -11.97 10.36 -17.89
C ARG A 194 -12.53 11.23 -19.00
N ASP A 195 -13.80 11.01 -19.32
CA ASP A 195 -14.59 11.88 -20.17
C ASP A 195 -14.94 13.18 -19.43
N GLU A 196 -15.40 14.22 -20.14
CA GLU A 196 -15.83 15.53 -19.59
C GLU A 196 -16.88 15.43 -18.47
N LYS A 197 -17.57 14.28 -18.36
CA LYS A 197 -18.58 13.97 -17.33
C LYS A 197 -18.04 13.15 -16.15
N GLY A 198 -16.72 12.97 -16.05
CA GLY A 198 -16.05 12.24 -14.97
C GLY A 198 -16.20 10.71 -15.01
N LYS A 199 -16.77 10.15 -16.09
CA LYS A 199 -16.86 8.70 -16.33
C LYS A 199 -15.57 8.16 -16.98
N GLU A 200 -15.27 6.89 -16.74
CA GLU A 200 -14.12 6.19 -17.34
C GLU A 200 -14.20 6.22 -18.88
N ALA A 201 -13.18 6.80 -19.51
CA ALA A 201 -13.05 6.80 -20.96
C ALA A 201 -12.59 5.40 -21.42
N LYS A 202 -13.47 4.66 -22.12
CA LYS A 202 -13.15 3.34 -22.65
C LYS A 202 -12.48 3.43 -24.02
N TRP A 203 -11.31 2.82 -24.15
CA TRP A 203 -10.53 2.68 -25.37
C TRP A 203 -10.42 1.20 -25.74
N LYS A 204 -10.51 0.86 -27.02
CA LYS A 204 -10.30 -0.50 -27.50
C LYS A 204 -8.82 -0.74 -27.76
N LEU A 205 -8.30 -1.86 -27.26
CA LEU A 205 -6.95 -2.31 -27.59
C LEU A 205 -6.93 -2.94 -28.98
N GLU A 206 -6.50 -2.19 -30.00
CA GLU A 206 -6.44 -2.69 -31.38
C GLU A 206 -5.28 -3.67 -31.55
N ASP A 207 -4.09 -3.25 -31.15
CA ASP A 207 -2.90 -4.09 -31.32
C ASP A 207 -1.83 -3.82 -30.26
N VAL A 208 -0.96 -4.81 -30.10
CA VAL A 208 0.22 -4.75 -29.24
C VAL A 208 1.41 -5.18 -30.08
N LEU A 209 2.28 -4.22 -30.39
CA LEU A 209 3.43 -4.40 -31.27
C LEU A 209 4.70 -4.52 -30.43
N LYS A 210 5.50 -5.55 -30.72
CA LYS A 210 6.85 -5.70 -30.19
C LYS A 210 7.84 -5.14 -31.19
N GLU A 211 8.44 -3.99 -30.87
CA GLU A 211 9.53 -3.38 -31.65
C GLU A 211 10.85 -3.67 -30.94
N GLY A 212 11.51 -4.77 -31.32
CA GLY A 212 12.75 -5.23 -30.70
C GLY A 212 12.54 -5.60 -29.22
N ASN A 213 13.13 -4.81 -28.31
CA ASN A 213 13.05 -5.00 -26.86
C ASN A 213 12.02 -4.09 -26.17
N LYS A 214 11.16 -3.40 -26.94
CA LYS A 214 10.11 -2.53 -26.40
C LYS A 214 8.73 -2.95 -26.91
N VAL A 215 7.71 -2.66 -26.10
CA VAL A 215 6.30 -2.86 -26.47
C VAL A 215 5.62 -1.51 -26.72
N LYS A 216 4.80 -1.46 -27.77
CA LYS A 216 3.88 -0.37 -28.06
C LYS A 216 2.44 -0.89 -28.08
N PHE A 217 1.53 -0.10 -27.53
CA PHE A 217 0.11 -0.37 -27.47
C PHE A 217 -0.62 0.62 -28.36
N VAL A 218 -1.44 0.09 -29.28
CA VAL A 218 -2.29 0.90 -30.17
C VAL A 218 -3.73 0.81 -29.67
N LEU A 219 -4.26 1.95 -29.26
CA LEU A 219 -5.59 2.08 -28.68
C LEU A 219 -6.47 2.95 -29.59
N SER A 220 -7.75 2.61 -29.72
CA SER A 220 -8.70 3.43 -30.47
C SER A 220 -9.98 3.75 -29.69
N LYS A 221 -10.51 4.95 -29.92
CA LYS A 221 -11.80 5.43 -29.42
C LYS A 221 -12.54 6.11 -30.56
N GLY A 222 -13.38 5.36 -31.28
CA GLY A 222 -14.07 5.88 -32.47
C GLY A 222 -13.09 6.19 -33.61
N LYS A 223 -12.85 7.48 -33.89
CA LYS A 223 -11.87 7.95 -34.89
C LYS A 223 -10.51 8.33 -34.29
N GLU A 224 -10.41 8.44 -32.97
CA GLU A 224 -9.16 8.79 -32.29
C GLU A 224 -8.29 7.56 -32.09
N LYS A 225 -6.99 7.70 -32.35
CA LYS A 225 -5.97 6.68 -32.07
C LYS A 225 -4.97 7.25 -31.07
N LYS A 226 -4.63 6.44 -30.06
CA LYS A 226 -3.64 6.75 -29.04
C LYS A 226 -2.60 5.66 -29.01
N GLU A 227 -1.33 6.04 -29.07
CA GLU A 227 -0.20 5.13 -28.93
C GLU A 227 0.43 5.31 -27.55
N ILE A 228 0.64 4.21 -26.85
CA ILE A 228 1.32 4.18 -25.55
C ILE A 228 2.55 3.28 -25.68
N ALA A 229 3.72 3.80 -25.32
CA ALA A 229 4.97 3.07 -25.39
C ALA A 229 5.47 2.68 -23.99
N GLN A 230 6.17 1.57 -23.90
CA GLN A 230 6.87 1.14 -22.68
C GLN A 230 7.81 2.23 -22.14
N HIS A 231 7.83 2.37 -20.81
CA HIS A 231 8.69 3.32 -20.12
C HIS A 231 10.18 2.93 -20.21
N ASN A 232 11.08 3.91 -20.37
CA ASN A 232 12.50 3.66 -20.65
C ASN A 232 13.26 2.95 -19.52
N ARG A 233 12.80 3.09 -18.28
CA ARG A 233 13.42 2.45 -17.08
C ARG A 233 12.94 1.02 -16.83
N VAL A 234 12.08 0.50 -17.70
CA VAL A 234 11.49 -0.84 -17.57
C VAL A 234 11.98 -1.68 -18.74
N LYS A 235 12.35 -2.92 -18.47
CA LYS A 235 12.79 -3.90 -19.47
C LYS A 235 11.66 -4.88 -19.77
N LEU A 236 11.55 -5.25 -21.05
CA LEU A 236 10.70 -6.37 -21.47
C LEU A 236 11.51 -7.67 -21.27
N GLU A 237 11.03 -8.56 -20.39
CA GLU A 237 11.62 -9.89 -20.20
C GLU A 237 10.98 -10.90 -21.15
N GLU A 238 9.65 -10.97 -21.17
CA GLU A 238 8.91 -11.95 -21.95
C GLU A 238 7.73 -11.29 -22.65
N PHE A 239 7.47 -11.73 -23.88
CA PHE A 239 6.29 -11.37 -24.65
C PHE A 239 5.76 -12.64 -25.29
N GLU A 240 4.62 -13.11 -24.80
CA GLU A 240 4.01 -14.37 -25.21
C GLU A 240 2.57 -14.14 -25.66
N VAL A 241 2.24 -14.65 -26.85
CA VAL A 241 0.87 -14.67 -27.35
C VAL A 241 0.32 -16.06 -27.06
N ILE A 242 -0.44 -16.18 -25.98
CA ILE A 242 -0.94 -17.48 -25.49
C ILE A 242 -1.97 -18.04 -26.47
N ASN A 243 -2.94 -17.20 -26.88
CA ASN A 243 -3.93 -17.50 -27.92
C ASN A 243 -3.99 -16.29 -28.88
N ASN A 244 -4.64 -16.42 -30.05
CA ASN A 244 -4.79 -15.32 -31.05
C ASN A 244 -5.31 -13.97 -30.49
N LYS A 245 -5.81 -13.93 -29.26
CA LYS A 245 -6.30 -12.73 -28.57
C LYS A 245 -5.60 -12.42 -27.24
N LEU A 246 -5.08 -13.40 -26.50
CA LEU A 246 -4.53 -13.19 -25.15
C LEU A 246 -3.01 -13.04 -25.22
N ILE A 247 -2.50 -11.95 -24.66
CA ILE A 247 -1.08 -11.62 -24.62
C ILE A 247 -0.64 -11.55 -23.16
N ARG A 248 0.47 -12.21 -22.85
CA ARG A 248 1.20 -12.07 -21.59
C ARG A 248 2.46 -11.25 -21.84
N ILE A 249 2.65 -10.22 -21.02
CA ILE A 249 3.82 -9.34 -21.06
C ILE A 249 4.46 -9.38 -19.68
N ARG A 250 5.72 -9.78 -19.62
CA ARG A 250 6.51 -9.71 -18.39
C ARG A 250 7.47 -8.55 -18.45
N TYR A 251 7.31 -7.62 -17.52
CA TYR A 251 8.23 -6.50 -17.34
C TYR A 251 9.12 -6.71 -16.12
N SER A 252 10.31 -6.15 -16.16
CA SER A 252 11.19 -6.02 -15.00
C SER A 252 11.80 -4.63 -14.89
N LEU A 253 12.29 -4.29 -13.71
CA LEU A 253 13.23 -3.20 -13.54
C LEU A 253 14.46 -3.43 -14.43
N ALA A 254 15.05 -2.34 -14.92
CA ALA A 254 16.09 -2.39 -15.94
C ALA A 254 17.39 -3.02 -15.45
N SER A 255 17.70 -2.94 -14.15
CA SER A 255 18.91 -3.50 -13.56
C SER A 255 18.64 -4.25 -12.26
N GLU A 256 19.50 -5.24 -11.98
CA GLU A 256 19.52 -5.92 -10.69
C GLU A 256 19.88 -4.97 -9.53
N ASP A 257 20.60 -3.89 -9.80
CA ASP A 257 20.92 -2.88 -8.79
C ASP A 257 19.68 -2.09 -8.35
N GLU A 258 18.72 -1.83 -9.24
CA GLU A 258 17.43 -1.23 -8.84
C GLU A 258 16.63 -2.17 -7.93
N LYS A 259 16.62 -3.48 -8.22
CA LYS A 259 15.98 -4.49 -7.35
C LYS A 259 16.64 -4.55 -5.98
N LYS A 260 17.97 -4.60 -5.91
CA LYS A 260 18.72 -4.56 -4.65
C LYS A 260 18.43 -3.29 -3.86
N LYS A 261 18.45 -2.14 -4.54
CA LYS A 261 18.12 -0.84 -3.94
C LYS A 261 16.69 -0.82 -3.38
N ARG A 262 15.72 -1.47 -4.04
CA ARG A 262 14.35 -1.60 -3.54
C ARG A 262 14.30 -2.33 -2.19
N ILE A 263 15.00 -3.46 -2.08
CA ILE A 263 15.09 -4.23 -0.84
C ILE A 263 15.84 -3.44 0.24
N GLU A 264 16.95 -2.79 -0.10
CA GLU A 264 17.71 -1.95 0.83
C GLU A 264 16.86 -0.78 1.37
N GLN A 265 16.11 -0.12 0.49
CA GLN A 265 15.17 0.94 0.88
C GLN A 265 14.08 0.40 1.80
N LEU A 266 13.55 -0.80 1.55
CA LEU A 266 12.58 -1.43 2.44
C LEU A 266 13.15 -1.66 3.84
N VAL A 267 14.34 -2.23 3.93
CA VAL A 267 15.02 -2.45 5.23
C VAL A 267 15.31 -1.12 5.92
N LYS A 268 15.81 -0.10 5.20
CA LYS A 268 16.06 1.24 5.75
C LYS A 268 14.79 1.90 6.28
N THR A 269 13.67 1.76 5.58
CA THR A 269 12.37 2.26 6.03
C THR A 269 11.91 1.57 7.31
N ILE A 270 12.10 0.24 7.41
CA ILE A 270 11.78 -0.52 8.64
C ILE A 270 12.63 -0.06 9.81
N LEU A 271 13.94 0.11 9.60
CA LEU A 271 14.87 0.56 10.64
C LEU A 271 14.58 1.97 11.18
N ASN A 272 13.82 2.78 10.43
CA ASN A 272 13.45 4.14 10.79
C ASN A 272 11.93 4.34 10.86
N LEU A 273 11.17 3.25 11.06
CA LEU A 273 9.72 3.26 10.96
C LEU A 273 9.12 4.25 11.96
N LYS A 274 8.33 5.21 11.46
CA LYS A 274 7.58 6.15 12.29
C LYS A 274 6.08 5.97 12.08
N ARG A 275 5.31 6.32 13.09
CA ARG A 275 3.86 6.29 13.01
C ARG A 275 3.23 7.53 13.64
N SER A 276 2.59 8.33 12.80
CA SER A 276 1.79 9.45 13.28
C SER A 276 0.38 8.99 13.65
N ILE A 277 -0.06 9.31 14.86
CA ILE A 277 -1.37 8.91 15.40
C ILE A 277 -1.88 10.05 16.27
N LYS A 278 -3.09 10.58 16.00
CA LYS A 278 -3.77 11.55 16.87
C LYS A 278 -2.86 12.69 17.39
N GLY A 279 -1.97 13.21 16.53
CA GLY A 279 -1.09 14.33 16.84
C GLY A 279 0.25 13.96 17.51
N ARG A 280 0.51 12.69 17.81
CA ARG A 280 1.84 12.19 18.23
C ARG A 280 2.55 11.46 17.10
N GLU A 281 3.87 11.37 17.21
CA GLU A 281 4.73 10.58 16.31
C GLU A 281 5.48 9.54 17.14
N GLU A 282 5.11 8.28 16.97
CA GLU A 282 5.69 7.15 17.66
C GLU A 282 6.88 6.60 16.86
N ASP A 283 7.94 6.21 17.57
CA ASP A 283 9.11 5.57 17.00
C ASP A 283 8.98 4.05 17.04
N LEU A 284 8.77 3.44 15.87
CA LEU A 284 8.60 2.00 15.70
C LEU A 284 9.90 1.35 15.22
N SER A 285 11.02 2.06 15.31
CA SER A 285 12.33 1.51 14.95
C SER A 285 12.63 0.25 15.78
N PRO A 286 13.17 -0.82 15.18
CA PRO A 286 13.35 -2.09 15.86
C PRO A 286 14.23 -1.96 17.10
N LYS A 287 13.77 -2.53 18.22
CA LYS A 287 14.59 -2.79 19.41
C LYS A 287 15.29 -4.15 19.29
N LEU A 288 14.65 -5.09 18.60
CA LEU A 288 15.24 -6.35 18.16
C LEU A 288 14.76 -6.64 16.74
N LEU A 289 15.69 -7.08 15.89
CA LEU A 289 15.42 -7.53 14.54
C LEU A 289 16.12 -8.87 14.33
N ILE A 290 15.33 -9.89 14.02
CA ILE A 290 15.85 -11.18 13.54
C ILE A 290 15.63 -11.20 12.05
N LEU A 291 16.69 -11.42 11.28
CA LEU A 291 16.64 -11.42 9.82
C LEU A 291 17.29 -12.70 9.29
N GLY A 292 16.55 -13.43 8.46
CA GLY A 292 17.03 -14.63 7.77
C GLY A 292 16.82 -14.53 6.27
N ILE A 293 17.77 -15.05 5.50
CA ILE A 293 17.65 -15.23 4.05
C ILE A 293 17.53 -16.72 3.78
N TYR A 294 16.43 -17.12 3.16
CA TYR A 294 16.12 -18.51 2.87
C TYR A 294 16.17 -18.74 1.36
N LYS A 295 16.61 -19.93 0.96
CA LYS A 295 16.56 -20.42 -0.42
C LYS A 295 15.78 -21.73 -0.39
N ASN A 296 14.70 -21.80 -1.16
CA ASN A 296 13.94 -23.03 -1.39
C ASN A 296 14.28 -23.63 -2.73
#